data_AF-A0A6M6E3K2-F1
#
_entry.id   AF-A0A6M6E3K2-F1
#
_cell.length_a   1.000
_cell.length_b   1.000
_cell.length_c   1.000
_cell.angle_alpha   90.00
_cell.angle_beta   90.00
_cell.angle_gamma   90.00
#
_symmetry.space_group_name_H-M   'P 1'
#
loop_
_entity.id
_entity.type
_entity.pdbx_description
1 polymer ?
#
loop_
_entity_poly.entity_id
_entity_poly.type
_entity_poly.pdbx_seq_one_letter_code
_entity_poly.pdbx_strand_id
1 'polypeptide(L)'
;MSAHDFYTIVQQNKQGNLDFFEAVDFIEFKEYMKDTIRIYEKNTDISHQQFAKVPNNVEGLWFVATLTKNKQLAGYEFRTAGELRARMPMLLNEALKYGDYHIEHSVVIYPPTARLVEESMWRHKLETCL
;
A
#
# COMPACT_ATOMS: atom_id res chain seq x y z
N MET A 1 -10.55 -11.93 3.40
CA MET A 1 -9.22 -11.82 2.77
C MET A 1 -9.25 -10.52 1.97
N SER A 2 -8.30 -9.61 2.18
CA SER A 2 -8.16 -8.43 1.29
C SER A 2 -7.14 -8.66 0.17
N ALA A 3 -6.31 -9.72 0.25
CA ALA A 3 -5.17 -9.96 -0.64
C ALA A 3 -5.47 -9.62 -2.10
N HIS A 4 -4.85 -8.55 -2.58
CA HIS A 4 -5.01 -8.03 -3.94
C HIS A 4 -4.02 -8.71 -4.89
N ASP A 5 -4.47 -9.09 -6.09
CA ASP A 5 -3.63 -9.73 -7.12
C ASP A 5 -2.86 -8.71 -8.00
N PHE A 6 -2.45 -7.61 -7.37
CA PHE A 6 -1.71 -6.53 -7.99
C PHE A 6 -0.40 -6.29 -7.23
N TYR A 7 0.62 -5.88 -7.96
CA TYR A 7 1.78 -5.22 -7.35
C TYR A 7 1.34 -3.85 -6.86
N THR A 8 1.86 -3.42 -5.73
CA THR A 8 1.56 -2.09 -5.21
C THR A 8 2.83 -1.30 -5.00
N ILE A 9 2.88 -0.13 -5.63
CA ILE A 9 4.01 0.77 -5.61
C ILE A 9 3.69 1.90 -4.65
N VAL A 10 4.62 2.20 -3.77
CA VAL A 10 4.57 3.38 -2.91
C VAL A 10 5.54 4.42 -3.47
N GLN A 11 5.04 5.62 -3.71
CA GLN A 11 5.80 6.73 -4.24
C GLN A 11 5.65 7.96 -3.37
N GLN A 12 6.66 8.83 -3.39
CA GLN A 12 6.53 10.15 -2.83
C GLN A 12 6.30 11.15 -3.97
N ASN A 13 5.18 11.85 -3.96
CA ASN A 13 4.96 12.91 -4.94
C ASN A 13 5.75 14.18 -4.61
N LYS A 14 5.71 15.15 -5.52
CA LYS A 14 6.47 16.41 -5.41
C LYS A 14 6.11 17.24 -4.17
N GLN A 15 4.95 16.98 -3.56
CA GLN A 15 4.47 17.63 -2.34
C GLN A 15 4.91 16.89 -1.07
N GLY A 16 5.62 15.77 -1.20
CA GLY A 16 6.08 14.95 -0.08
C GLY A 16 5.05 13.95 0.42
N ASN A 17 3.88 13.83 -0.21
CA ASN A 17 2.83 12.89 0.18
C ASN A 17 3.08 11.51 -0.45
N LEU A 18 2.55 10.48 0.21
CA LEU A 18 2.61 9.11 -0.31
C LEU A 18 1.45 8.85 -1.27
N ASP A 19 1.79 8.43 -2.48
CA ASP A 19 0.85 7.93 -3.47
C ASP A 19 1.06 6.43 -3.65
N PHE A 20 -0.03 5.72 -3.96
CA PHE A 20 0.00 4.29 -4.23
C PHE A 20 -0.50 4.02 -5.65
N PHE A 21 0.10 3.04 -6.31
CA PHE A 21 -0.28 2.60 -7.65
C PHE A 21 -0.34 1.07 -7.70
N GLU A 22 -1.38 0.55 -8.34
CA GLU A 22 -1.59 -0.88 -8.52
C GLU A 22 -1.29 -1.27 -9.97
N ALA A 23 -0.58 -2.38 -10.16
CA ALA A 23 -0.22 -2.89 -11.48
C ALA A 23 -0.35 -4.41 -11.56
N VAL A 24 -0.83 -4.93 -12.70
CA VAL A 24 -0.93 -6.38 -12.92
C VAL A 24 0.43 -6.95 -13.31
N ASP A 25 1.11 -6.26 -14.24
CA ASP A 25 2.45 -6.60 -14.72
C ASP A 25 3.51 -5.62 -14.19
N PHE A 26 4.72 -6.14 -14.01
CA PHE A 26 5.89 -5.40 -13.61
C PHE A 26 6.28 -4.29 -14.60
N ILE A 27 6.00 -4.49 -15.90
CA ILE A 27 6.41 -3.52 -16.93
C ILE A 27 5.58 -2.23 -16.93
N GLU A 28 4.38 -2.27 -16.35
CA GLU A 28 3.41 -1.15 -16.35
C GLU A 28 3.93 0.09 -15.60
N PHE A 29 4.99 -0.06 -14.81
CA PHE A 29 5.53 1.02 -13.99
C PHE A 29 6.96 1.45 -14.33
N LYS A 30 7.46 1.06 -15.51
CA LYS A 30 8.76 1.51 -16.03
C LYS A 30 8.94 3.04 -15.96
N GLU A 31 7.86 3.80 -16.15
CA GLU A 31 7.88 5.26 -16.12
C GLU A 31 7.82 5.86 -14.70
N TYR A 32 7.37 5.08 -13.71
CA TYR A 32 7.18 5.54 -12.34
C TYR A 32 8.38 5.21 -11.42
N MET A 33 9.39 4.50 -11.91
CA MET A 33 10.50 3.99 -11.07
C MET A 33 11.32 5.06 -10.34
N LYS A 34 11.39 6.29 -10.85
CA LYS A 34 12.31 7.33 -10.34
C LYS A 34 12.02 7.77 -8.91
N ASP A 35 10.75 7.81 -8.51
CA ASP A 35 10.29 8.33 -7.21
C ASP A 35 9.67 7.22 -6.34
N THR A 36 9.99 5.97 -6.65
CA THR A 36 9.49 4.79 -5.94
C THR A 36 10.25 4.57 -4.65
N ILE A 37 9.53 4.53 -3.53
CA ILE A 37 10.07 4.16 -2.21
C ILE A 37 10.13 2.65 -2.07
N ARG A 38 9.07 1.96 -2.52
CA ARG A 38 8.89 0.53 -2.28
C ARG A 38 7.91 -0.08 -3.28
N ILE A 39 8.14 -1.33 -3.64
CA ILE A 39 7.20 -2.14 -4.43
C ILE A 39 6.87 -3.39 -3.61
N TYR A 40 5.58 -3.58 -3.35
CA TYR A 40 5.02 -4.73 -2.68
C TYR A 40 4.67 -5.83 -3.68
N GLU A 41 5.01 -7.07 -3.32
CA GLU A 41 4.56 -8.26 -4.05
C GLU A 41 3.04 -8.40 -3.99
N LYS A 42 2.46 -9.14 -4.94
CA LYS A 42 1.04 -9.47 -4.94
C LYS A 42 0.65 -10.22 -3.67
N ASN A 43 -0.62 -10.08 -3.27
CA ASN A 43 -1.22 -10.84 -2.18
C ASN A 43 -0.46 -10.72 -0.84
N THR A 44 0.04 -9.52 -0.54
CA THR A 44 0.87 -9.25 0.65
C THR A 44 0.21 -8.29 1.63
N ASP A 45 -0.84 -7.58 1.18
CA ASP A 45 -1.65 -6.71 2.03
C ASP A 45 -2.56 -7.53 2.97
N ILE A 46 -3.01 -6.86 4.03
CA ILE A 46 -3.95 -7.41 5.00
C ILE A 46 -5.15 -6.49 5.18
N SER A 47 -6.29 -7.08 5.50
CA SER A 47 -7.51 -6.31 5.77
C SER A 47 -7.45 -5.72 7.18
N HIS A 48 -8.29 -4.71 7.44
CA HIS A 48 -8.35 -4.11 8.77
C HIS A 48 -8.80 -5.12 9.87
N GLN A 49 -9.57 -6.16 9.51
CA GLN A 49 -9.92 -7.27 10.43
C GLN A 49 -8.71 -8.14 10.78
N GLN A 50 -7.83 -8.40 9.81
CA GLN A 50 -6.58 -9.10 10.06
C GLN A 50 -5.66 -8.25 10.94
N PHE A 51 -5.56 -6.96 10.64
CA PHE A 51 -4.83 -5.99 11.46
C PHE A 51 -5.37 -5.85 12.89
N ALA A 52 -6.68 -5.97 13.10
CA ALA A 52 -7.29 -5.90 14.44
C ALA A 52 -6.73 -6.95 15.42
N LYS A 53 -6.18 -8.06 14.89
CA LYS A 53 -5.56 -9.14 15.68
C LYS A 53 -4.09 -8.88 16.03
N VAL A 54 -3.48 -7.84 15.47
CA VAL A 54 -2.05 -7.52 15.67
C VAL A 54 -1.83 -6.81 17.01
N PRO A 55 -0.86 -7.21 17.84
CA PRO A 55 -0.54 -6.50 19.08
C PRO A 55 -0.06 -5.05 18.83
N ASN A 56 -0.42 -4.11 19.72
CA ASN A 56 -0.06 -2.68 19.58
C ASN A 56 1.45 -2.42 19.49
N ASN A 57 2.24 -3.25 20.16
CA ASN A 57 3.70 -3.12 20.28
C ASN A 57 4.47 -3.66 19.08
N VAL A 58 3.80 -4.15 18.03
CA VAL A 58 4.49 -4.56 16.81
C VAL A 58 5.05 -3.33 16.11
N GLU A 59 6.38 -3.25 16.09
CA GLU A 59 7.14 -2.19 15.44
C GLU A 59 7.45 -2.51 13.97
N GLY A 60 7.72 -1.46 13.20
CA GLY A 60 8.12 -1.53 11.80
C GLY A 60 7.35 -0.55 10.95
N LEU A 61 7.75 -0.39 9.69
CA LEU A 61 7.08 0.53 8.78
C LEU A 61 5.77 -0.06 8.27
N TRP A 62 4.66 0.54 8.66
CA TRP A 62 3.31 0.23 8.20
C TRP A 62 2.91 1.24 7.14
N PHE A 63 2.56 0.74 5.96
CA PHE A 63 2.05 1.57 4.87
C PHE A 63 0.56 1.29 4.70
N VAL A 64 -0.24 2.35 4.60
CA VAL A 64 -1.69 2.23 4.45
C VAL A 64 -2.17 3.11 3.32
N ALA A 65 -2.99 2.54 2.45
CA ALA A 65 -3.62 3.25 1.37
C ALA A 65 -5.13 3.29 1.58
N THR A 66 -5.74 4.46 1.38
CA THR A 66 -7.20 4.60 1.34
C THR A 66 -7.66 4.78 -0.10
N LEU A 67 -8.58 3.92 -0.54
CA LEU A 67 -9.21 3.98 -1.86
C LEU A 67 -10.35 4.99 -1.87
N THR A 68 -10.31 5.93 -2.80
CA THR A 68 -11.41 6.87 -3.04
C THR A 68 -12.15 6.54 -4.34
N LYS A 69 -13.40 7.00 -4.48
CA LYS A 69 -14.26 6.80 -5.67
C LYS A 69 -13.60 7.23 -6.99
N ASN A 70 -12.64 8.14 -6.93
CA ASN A 70 -11.87 8.63 -8.07
C ASN A 70 -10.58 7.83 -8.32
N LYS A 71 -10.43 6.62 -7.73
CA LYS A 71 -9.22 5.78 -7.74
C LYS A 71 -7.97 6.44 -7.18
N GLN A 72 -8.08 7.61 -6.55
CA GLN A 72 -6.94 8.23 -5.90
C GLN A 72 -6.70 7.52 -4.58
N LEU A 73 -5.55 6.87 -4.49
CA LEU A 73 -5.05 6.24 -3.28
C LEU A 73 -4.31 7.30 -2.45
N ALA A 74 -4.81 7.59 -1.25
CA ALA A 74 -4.06 8.43 -0.32
C ALA A 74 -3.25 7.54 0.63
N GLY A 75 -1.95 7.85 0.73
CA GLY A 75 -0.98 7.06 1.47
C GLY A 75 -0.62 7.59 2.85
N TYR A 76 -0.43 6.68 3.79
CA TYR A 76 -0.01 6.97 5.17
C TYR A 76 1.09 6.01 5.61
N GLU A 77 1.98 6.50 6.47
CA GLU A 77 3.06 5.73 7.09
C GLU A 77 2.96 5.81 8.62
N PHE A 78 3.13 4.67 9.29
CA PHE A 78 3.16 4.55 10.75
C PHE A 78 4.32 3.67 11.21
N ARG A 79 4.88 3.93 12.40
CA ARG A 79 6.02 3.18 12.94
C ARG A 79 5.64 2.00 13.82
N THR A 80 4.39 1.98 14.29
CA THR A 80 3.87 0.91 15.14
C THR A 80 2.43 0.56 14.79
N ALA A 81 2.02 -0.66 15.11
CA ALA A 81 0.62 -1.07 15.00
C ALA A 81 -0.28 -0.22 15.92
N GLY A 82 0.21 0.23 17.08
CA GLY A 82 -0.53 1.12 17.97
C GLY A 82 -0.85 2.48 17.34
N GLU A 83 0.12 3.10 16.66
CA GLU A 83 -0.08 4.36 15.93
C GLU A 83 -1.13 4.22 14.83
N LEU A 84 -1.01 3.18 13.99
CA LEU A 84 -1.98 2.90 12.94
C LEU A 84 -3.38 2.65 13.54
N ARG A 85 -3.47 1.89 14.64
CA ARG A 85 -4.75 1.60 15.30
C ARG A 85 -5.43 2.87 15.81
N ALA A 86 -4.68 3.81 16.39
CA ALA A 86 -5.22 5.09 16.83
C ALA A 86 -5.77 5.93 15.67
N ARG A 87 -5.23 5.77 14.46
CA ARG A 87 -5.64 6.49 13.24
C ARG A 87 -6.71 5.76 12.42
N MET A 88 -6.90 4.47 12.63
CA MET A 88 -7.85 3.64 11.88
C MET A 88 -9.28 4.21 11.82
N PRO A 89 -9.89 4.75 12.91
CA PRO A 89 -11.23 5.33 12.83
C PRO A 89 -11.33 6.49 11.83
N MET A 90 -10.29 7.31 11.73
CA MET A 90 -10.22 8.41 10.77
C MET A 90 -10.14 7.88 9.33
N LEU A 91 -9.25 6.91 9.09
CA LEU A 91 -9.04 6.29 7.78
C LEU A 91 -10.31 5.60 7.26
N LEU A 92 -11.00 4.85 8.12
CA LEU A 92 -12.26 4.19 7.78
C LEU A 92 -13.37 5.21 7.48
N ASN A 93 -13.44 6.30 8.25
CA ASN A 93 -14.41 7.38 7.99
C ASN A 93 -14.12 8.10 6.67
N GLU A 94 -12.85 8.31 6.33
CA GLU A 94 -12.46 8.87 5.03
C GLU A 94 -12.90 7.95 3.89
N ALA A 95 -12.59 6.66 3.96
CA ALA A 95 -13.03 5.66 3.00
C ALA A 95 -14.57 5.67 2.81
N LEU A 96 -15.32 5.72 3.91
CA LEU A 96 -16.79 5.74 3.89
C LEU A 96 -17.37 7.01 3.25
N LYS A 97 -16.75 8.18 3.46
CA LYS A 97 -17.22 9.46 2.89
C LYS A 97 -17.26 9.44 1.36
N TYR A 98 -16.44 8.62 0.72
CA TYR A 98 -16.38 8.49 -0.73
C TYR A 98 -17.35 7.42 -1.27
N GLY A 99 -18.21 6.85 -0.44
CA GLY A 99 -19.29 5.97 -0.86
C GLY A 99 -18.86 4.54 -1.16
N ASP A 100 -17.74 4.10 -0.57
CA ASP A 100 -17.34 2.71 -0.65
C ASP A 100 -18.09 1.90 0.41
N TYR A 101 -18.98 1.01 -0.06
CA TYR A 101 -19.77 0.13 0.80
C TYR A 101 -18.93 -1.06 1.31
N HIS A 102 -17.77 -1.31 0.71
CA HIS A 102 -16.89 -2.43 1.06
C HIS A 102 -15.63 -1.93 1.77
N ILE A 103 -15.79 -1.47 3.02
CA ILE A 103 -14.72 -0.95 3.90
C ILE A 103 -13.46 -1.85 3.92
N GLU A 104 -13.63 -3.16 3.82
CA GLU A 104 -12.52 -4.13 3.76
C GLU A 104 -11.59 -3.93 2.56
N HIS A 105 -12.12 -3.42 1.46
CA HIS A 105 -11.37 -3.10 0.25
C HIS A 105 -10.96 -1.64 0.23
N SER A 106 -11.61 -0.76 1.00
CA SER A 106 -11.33 0.68 0.98
C SER A 106 -10.06 1.09 1.71
N VAL A 107 -9.56 0.24 2.62
CA VAL A 107 -8.33 0.48 3.38
C VAL A 107 -7.41 -0.73 3.21
N VAL A 108 -6.29 -0.51 2.52
CA VAL A 108 -5.29 -1.53 2.22
C VAL A 108 -4.10 -1.32 3.13
N ILE A 109 -3.73 -2.35 3.91
CA ILE A 109 -2.67 -2.27 4.92
C ILE A 109 -1.51 -3.17 4.52
N TYR A 110 -0.31 -2.59 4.41
CA TYR A 110 0.93 -3.30 4.16
C TYR A 110 1.71 -3.41 5.48
N PRO A 111 1.74 -4.59 6.11
CA PRO A 111 2.49 -4.78 7.35
C PRO A 111 4.01 -4.74 7.12
N PRO A 112 4.83 -4.57 8.18
CA PRO A 112 6.29 -4.60 8.08
C PRO A 112 6.83 -5.92 7.51
N THR A 113 6.07 -7.01 7.64
CA THR A 113 6.39 -8.34 7.11
C THR A 113 5.91 -8.56 5.67
N ALA A 114 5.29 -7.56 5.05
CA ALA A 114 4.87 -7.65 3.66
C ALA A 114 6.08 -7.89 2.75
N ARG A 115 5.96 -8.90 1.90
CA ARG A 115 6.96 -9.22 0.87
C ARG A 115 7.13 -8.05 -0.09
N LEU A 116 8.38 -7.72 -0.38
CA LEU A 116 8.78 -6.69 -1.34
C LEU A 116 9.31 -7.35 -2.60
N VAL A 117 9.15 -6.68 -3.73
CA VAL A 117 9.88 -7.09 -4.93
C VAL A 117 11.35 -6.71 -4.74
N GLU A 118 12.26 -7.66 -4.94
CA GLU A 118 13.71 -7.41 -4.87
C GLU A 118 14.20 -6.43 -5.94
N GLU A 119 15.05 -5.46 -5.55
CA GLU A 119 15.62 -4.45 -6.47
C GLU A 119 16.43 -5.07 -7.62
N SER A 120 17.07 -6.22 -7.38
CA SER A 120 17.81 -6.98 -8.39
C SER A 120 16.93 -7.43 -9.56
N MET A 121 15.66 -7.78 -9.28
CA MET A 121 14.68 -8.11 -10.32
C MET A 121 14.25 -6.88 -11.13
N TRP A 122 14.41 -5.67 -10.58
CA TRP A 122 14.02 -4.41 -11.22
C TRP A 122 14.97 -4.05 -12.36
N ARG A 123 16.29 -4.15 -12.14
CA ARG A 123 17.31 -3.79 -13.13
C ARG A 123 17.35 -4.78 -14.29
N HIS A 124 17.29 -6.08 -13.99
CA HIS A 124 17.37 -7.13 -15.00
C HIS A 124 16.19 -7.11 -16.00
N LYS A 125 14.96 -6.83 -15.54
CA LYS A 125 13.79 -6.75 -16.42
C LYS A 125 13.75 -5.46 -17.25
N LEU A 126 14.30 -4.34 -16.74
CA LEU A 126 14.43 -3.11 -17.51
C LEU A 126 15.46 -3.23 -18.66
N GLU A 127 16.53 -4.00 -18.42
CA GLU A 127 17.60 -4.24 -19.40
C GLU A 127 17.23 -5.27 -20.49
N THR A 128 16.32 -6.19 -20.21
CA THR A 128 15.93 -7.28 -21.13
C THR A 128 14.65 -7.01 -21.94
N CYS A 129 13.95 -5.90 -21.68
CA CYS A 129 12.81 -5.42 -22.47
C CYS A 129 13.19 -4.29 -23.46
N LEU A 130 14.47 -4.20 -23.83
CA LEU A 130 15.00 -3.43 -24.96
C LEU A 130 15.50 -4.40 -26.03
#